data_AF-A0AAV2PK34-F1
#
_entry.id   AF-A0AAV2PK34-F1
#
_cell.length_a   1.000
_cell.length_b   1.000
_cell.length_c   1.000
_cell.angle_alpha   90.00
_cell.angle_beta   90.00
_cell.angle_gamma   90.00
#
_symmetry.space_group_name_H-M   'P 1'
#
loop_
_entity.id
_entity.type
_entity.pdbx_description
1 polymer ?
#
loop_
_entity_poly.entity_id
_entity_poly.type
_entity_poly.pdbx_seq_one_letter_code
_entity_poly.pdbx_strand_id
1 'polypeptide(L)'
;FSPPIQYANPKSTPTVEPAASVEPLSLPSGASLLLGNVATSFSCENLPYGYYADVDNRCFVFHICNPTLFEDGTVKPYHYSFICGEGAVFDQNKMTCVHLSAAIPCGDSPNFYFRSSAFGLPHEKL
;
A
#
# COMPACT_ATOMS: atom_id res chain seq x y z
N PHE A 1 53.83 5.77 -28.66
CA PHE A 1 52.51 5.16 -28.43
C PHE A 1 52.66 4.13 -27.33
N SER A 2 52.44 4.54 -26.08
CA SER A 2 52.45 3.62 -24.93
C SER A 2 50.99 3.30 -24.57
N PRO A 3 50.62 2.05 -24.28
CA PRO A 3 49.30 1.74 -23.75
C PRO A 3 49.21 2.12 -22.26
N PRO A 4 48.00 2.44 -21.74
CA PRO A 4 47.80 2.69 -20.32
C PRO A 4 47.83 1.38 -19.52
N ILE A 5 48.49 1.44 -18.36
CA ILE A 5 48.50 0.42 -17.31
C ILE A 5 47.08 0.25 -16.77
N GLN A 6 46.49 -0.95 -16.86
CA GLN A 6 45.30 -1.28 -16.10
C GLN A 6 45.69 -1.70 -14.69
N TYR A 7 45.34 -0.88 -13.69
CA TYR A 7 45.42 -1.28 -12.30
C TYR A 7 44.20 -2.17 -11.97
N ALA A 8 44.47 -3.42 -11.61
CA ALA A 8 43.47 -4.33 -11.06
C ALA A 8 42.93 -3.79 -9.73
N ASN A 9 41.61 -3.70 -9.58
CA ASN A 9 40.97 -3.36 -8.31
C ASN A 9 40.74 -4.67 -7.52
N PRO A 10 41.42 -4.89 -6.38
CA PRO A 10 41.26 -6.12 -5.64
C PRO A 10 39.98 -6.06 -4.80
N LYS A 11 39.18 -7.14 -4.92
CA LYS A 11 38.21 -7.61 -3.92
C LYS A 11 36.78 -7.05 -4.03
N SER A 12 36.07 -7.43 -5.09
CA SER A 12 34.62 -7.63 -5.00
C SER A 12 34.36 -8.93 -4.22
N THR A 13 34.23 -8.83 -2.90
CA THR A 13 33.51 -9.84 -2.13
C THR A 13 32.09 -9.95 -2.67
N PRO A 14 31.55 -11.15 -2.94
CA PRO A 14 30.15 -11.30 -3.31
C PRO A 14 29.33 -11.02 -2.05
N THR A 15 28.88 -9.77 -1.89
CA THR A 15 27.71 -9.50 -1.06
C THR A 15 26.57 -10.23 -1.74
N VAL A 16 26.10 -11.30 -1.10
CA VAL A 16 24.79 -11.86 -1.41
C VAL A 16 23.80 -10.71 -1.24
N GLU A 17 23.41 -10.07 -2.34
CA GLU A 17 22.24 -9.20 -2.35
C GLU A 17 21.08 -10.09 -1.89
N PRO A 18 20.41 -9.75 -0.78
CA PRO A 18 19.16 -10.42 -0.49
C PRO A 18 18.26 -10.16 -1.69
N ALA A 19 17.69 -11.22 -2.27
CA ALA A 19 16.61 -11.10 -3.23
C ALA A 19 15.67 -9.99 -2.75
N ALA A 20 15.40 -8.99 -3.59
CA ALA A 20 14.52 -7.87 -3.27
C ALA A 20 13.36 -8.37 -2.41
N SER A 21 13.30 -7.94 -1.16
CA SER A 21 12.31 -8.42 -0.21
C SER A 21 10.94 -8.14 -0.81
N VAL A 22 10.21 -9.18 -1.18
CA VAL A 22 8.82 -9.02 -1.61
C VAL A 22 8.07 -8.55 -0.38
N GLU A 23 7.79 -7.26 -0.31
CA GLU A 23 7.06 -6.68 0.81
C GLU A 23 5.62 -7.21 0.77
N PRO A 24 5.02 -7.49 1.94
CA PRO A 24 3.60 -7.82 2.02
C PRO A 24 2.75 -6.73 1.36
N LEU A 25 1.60 -7.12 0.78
CA LEU A 25 0.67 -6.22 0.10
C LEU A 25 1.27 -5.44 -1.09
N SER A 26 2.42 -5.89 -1.64
CA SER A 26 3.16 -5.21 -2.70
C SER A 26 3.57 -3.78 -2.32
N LEU A 27 3.85 -3.55 -1.04
CA LEU A 27 4.29 -2.24 -0.54
C LEU A 27 5.71 -1.87 -1.03
N PRO A 28 6.09 -0.58 -0.95
CA PRO A 28 7.45 -0.16 -1.25
C PRO A 28 8.47 -0.84 -0.32
N SER A 29 9.68 -1.10 -0.84
CA SER A 29 10.77 -1.70 -0.08
C SER A 29 11.03 -0.97 1.24
N GLY A 30 11.17 -1.74 2.33
CA GLY A 30 11.36 -1.19 3.68
C GLY A 30 10.07 -0.83 4.40
N ALA A 31 8.89 -1.04 3.82
CA ALA A 31 7.61 -0.87 4.52
C ALA A 31 7.53 -1.72 5.80
N SER A 32 8.02 -2.96 5.75
CA SER A 32 8.07 -3.85 6.93
C SER A 32 8.95 -3.30 8.05
N LEU A 33 9.95 -2.46 7.76
CA LEU A 33 10.79 -1.83 8.80
C LEU A 33 9.99 -0.81 9.62
N LEU A 34 9.02 -0.13 9.00
CA LEU A 34 8.17 0.87 9.65
C LEU A 34 6.97 0.21 10.35
N LEU A 35 6.38 -0.81 9.73
CA LEU A 35 5.15 -1.44 10.21
C LEU A 35 5.41 -2.59 11.19
N GLY A 36 6.60 -3.21 11.12
CA GLY A 36 6.90 -4.45 11.80
C GLY A 36 6.20 -5.62 11.11
N ASN A 37 5.22 -6.21 11.78
CA ASN A 37 4.39 -7.25 11.18
C ASN A 37 3.25 -6.60 10.37
N VAL A 38 3.22 -6.85 9.06
CA VAL A 38 2.18 -6.35 8.16
C VAL A 38 1.07 -7.40 8.05
N ALA A 39 -0.14 -7.04 8.44
CA ALA A 39 -1.33 -7.87 8.25
C ALA A 39 -1.76 -7.85 6.78
N THR A 40 -2.24 -8.99 6.26
CA THR A 40 -2.75 -9.11 4.88
C THR A 40 -4.19 -9.61 4.83
N SER A 41 -4.94 -9.39 5.91
CA SER A 41 -6.33 -9.84 6.11
C SER A 41 -7.37 -8.97 5.40
N PHE A 42 -7.03 -7.73 5.04
CA PHE A 42 -7.94 -6.84 4.36
C PHE A 42 -8.37 -7.39 3.00
N SER A 43 -9.66 -7.27 2.68
CA SER A 43 -10.24 -7.67 1.40
C SER A 43 -11.22 -6.62 0.90
N CYS A 44 -11.23 -6.42 -0.42
CA CYS A 44 -12.21 -5.59 -1.12
C CYS A 44 -13.56 -6.29 -1.35
N GLU A 45 -13.73 -7.53 -0.88
CA GLU A 45 -15.00 -8.24 -1.00
C GLU A 45 -16.15 -7.45 -0.36
N ASN A 46 -17.24 -7.29 -1.11
CA ASN A 46 -18.43 -6.55 -0.70
C ASN A 46 -18.21 -5.06 -0.36
N LEU A 47 -17.04 -4.50 -0.68
CA LEU A 47 -16.76 -3.08 -0.56
C LEU A 47 -16.98 -2.37 -1.90
N PRO A 48 -17.68 -1.22 -1.92
CA PRO A 48 -17.81 -0.42 -3.14
C PRO A 48 -16.46 0.18 -3.55
N TYR A 49 -16.45 0.85 -4.71
CA TYR A 49 -15.29 1.64 -5.12
C TYR A 49 -14.92 2.66 -4.04
N GLY A 50 -13.63 2.74 -3.69
CA GLY A 50 -13.15 3.79 -2.81
C GLY A 50 -11.92 3.40 -1.99
N TYR A 51 -11.73 4.14 -0.91
CA TYR A 51 -10.51 4.15 -0.09
C TYR A 51 -10.84 3.66 1.32
N TYR A 52 -10.06 2.73 1.83
CA TYR A 52 -10.36 2.05 3.09
C TYR A 52 -9.15 2.01 3.99
N ALA A 53 -9.30 2.54 5.20
CA ALA A 53 -8.31 2.45 6.26
C ALA A 53 -8.12 0.98 6.67
N ASP A 54 -6.87 0.54 6.82
CA ASP A 54 -6.58 -0.80 7.32
C ASP A 54 -6.40 -0.76 8.84
N VAL A 55 -7.44 -1.17 9.57
CA VAL A 55 -7.41 -1.21 11.03
C VAL A 55 -6.43 -2.25 11.58
N ASP A 56 -6.19 -3.35 10.86
CA ASP A 56 -5.26 -4.42 11.27
C ASP A 56 -3.81 -3.93 11.16
N ASN A 57 -3.55 -3.01 10.23
CA ASN A 57 -2.27 -2.30 10.10
C ASN A 57 -2.27 -0.91 10.78
N ARG A 58 -3.10 -0.70 11.81
CA ARG A 58 -3.17 0.53 12.63
C ARG A 58 -3.35 1.81 11.79
N CYS A 59 -4.00 1.70 10.65
CA CYS A 59 -4.25 2.77 9.68
C CYS A 59 -2.98 3.40 9.07
N PHE A 60 -1.80 2.83 9.29
CA PHE A 60 -0.60 3.21 8.54
C PHE A 60 -0.70 2.76 7.08
N VAL A 61 -1.48 1.71 6.83
CA VAL A 61 -1.84 1.25 5.49
C VAL A 61 -3.28 1.63 5.19
N PHE A 62 -3.54 1.95 3.93
CA PHE A 62 -4.89 2.07 3.38
C PHE A 62 -4.94 1.40 2.02
N HIS A 63 -6.16 1.07 1.61
CA HIS A 63 -6.41 0.33 0.39
C HIS A 63 -7.31 1.09 -0.56
N ILE A 64 -7.15 0.83 -1.85
CA ILE A 64 -8.10 1.24 -2.88
C ILE A 64 -8.74 -0.03 -3.44
N CYS A 65 -10.06 -0.09 -3.39
CA CYS A 65 -10.85 -1.12 -4.05
C CYS A 65 -11.35 -0.58 -5.37
N ASN A 66 -10.78 -1.03 -6.49
CA ASN A 66 -11.07 -0.56 -7.83
C ASN A 66 -11.84 -1.61 -8.66
N PRO A 67 -13.15 -1.42 -8.93
CA PRO A 67 -13.89 -2.29 -9.84
C PRO A 67 -13.19 -2.37 -11.19
N THR A 68 -12.83 -3.58 -11.59
CA THR A 68 -12.07 -3.83 -12.82
C THR A 68 -12.77 -4.92 -13.61
N LEU A 69 -13.00 -4.67 -14.90
CA LEU A 69 -13.44 -5.67 -15.85
C LEU A 69 -12.25 -6.53 -16.26
N PHE A 70 -12.34 -7.83 -15.99
CA PHE A 70 -11.34 -8.81 -16.42
C PHE A 70 -11.69 -9.36 -17.80
N GLU A 71 -10.71 -9.99 -18.46
CA GLU A 71 -10.86 -10.55 -19.81
C GLU A 71 -11.98 -11.61 -19.91
N ASP A 72 -12.31 -12.27 -18.79
CA ASP A 72 -13.39 -13.24 -18.67
C ASP A 72 -14.80 -12.60 -18.58
N GLY A 73 -14.88 -11.27 -18.66
CA GLY A 73 -16.12 -10.50 -18.53
C GLY A 73 -16.60 -10.33 -17.09
N THR A 74 -15.86 -10.82 -16.09
CA THR A 74 -16.20 -10.63 -14.68
C THR A 74 -15.75 -9.25 -14.19
N VAL A 75 -16.56 -8.64 -13.34
CA VAL A 75 -16.19 -7.42 -12.61
C VAL A 75 -15.79 -7.86 -11.21
N LYS A 76 -14.51 -7.67 -10.87
CA LYS A 76 -13.98 -7.90 -9.52
C LYS A 76 -13.22 -6.67 -9.05
N PRO A 77 -13.17 -6.39 -7.74
CA PRO A 77 -12.34 -5.31 -7.24
C PRO A 77 -10.87 -5.70 -7.37
N TYR A 78 -10.11 -4.90 -8.11
CA TYR A 78 -8.66 -4.89 -8.02
C TYR A 78 -8.25 -4.13 -6.76
N HIS A 79 -7.35 -4.74 -5.99
CA HIS A 79 -6.94 -4.26 -4.68
C HIS A 79 -5.56 -3.62 -4.75
N TYR A 80 -5.46 -2.36 -4.38
CA TYR A 80 -4.18 -1.66 -4.21
C TYR A 80 -3.96 -1.35 -2.74
N SER A 81 -2.71 -1.40 -2.29
CA SER A 81 -2.32 -1.08 -0.91
C SER A 81 -1.25 0.01 -0.90
N PHE A 82 -1.39 0.94 0.04
CA PHE A 82 -0.51 2.09 0.18
C PHE A 82 -0.15 2.29 1.64
N ILE A 83 1.09 2.70 1.88
CA ILE A 83 1.57 3.10 3.21
C ILE A 83 1.57 4.63 3.30
N CYS A 84 1.07 5.19 4.40
CA CYS A 84 1.24 6.60 4.72
C CYS A 84 2.71 6.91 5.05
N GLY A 85 3.13 8.16 4.86
CA GLY A 85 4.46 8.61 5.25
C GLY A 85 4.70 8.49 6.76
N GLU A 86 5.98 8.61 7.16
CA GLU A 86 6.38 8.57 8.56
C GLU A 86 5.56 9.55 9.43
N GLY A 87 5.05 9.07 10.56
CA GLY A 87 4.25 9.87 11.50
C GLY A 87 2.80 10.14 11.07
N ALA A 88 2.35 9.59 9.95
CA ALA A 88 0.99 9.76 9.45
C ALA A 88 0.22 8.44 9.38
N VAL A 89 -1.10 8.55 9.49
CA VAL A 89 -2.07 7.45 9.32
C VAL A 89 -3.22 7.94 8.45
N PHE A 90 -3.87 7.01 7.74
CA PHE A 90 -5.02 7.32 6.92
C PHE A 90 -6.24 7.61 7.81
N ASP A 91 -6.78 8.81 7.71
CA ASP A 91 -8.02 9.19 8.37
C ASP A 91 -9.18 8.97 7.41
N GLN A 92 -9.98 7.93 7.67
CA GLN A 92 -11.12 7.55 6.83
C GLN A 92 -12.16 8.66 6.69
N ASN A 93 -12.36 9.50 7.72
CA ASN A 93 -13.33 10.59 7.65
C ASN A 93 -12.85 11.72 6.74
N LYS A 94 -11.53 11.99 6.75
CA LYS A 94 -10.88 13.01 5.91
C LYS A 94 -10.46 12.48 4.54
N MET A 95 -10.46 11.16 4.34
CA MET A 95 -10.02 10.48 3.12
C MET A 95 -8.59 10.81 2.69
N THR A 96 -7.68 10.95 3.66
CA THR A 96 -6.27 11.26 3.40
C THR A 96 -5.38 10.84 4.57
N CYS A 97 -4.08 10.68 4.31
CA CYS A 97 -3.09 10.54 5.37
C CYS A 97 -2.94 11.87 6.14
N VAL A 98 -3.08 11.81 7.45
CA VAL A 98 -2.86 12.96 8.36
C VAL A 98 -1.92 12.55 9.48
N HIS A 99 -1.32 13.55 10.14
CA HIS A 99 -0.49 13.28 11.32
C HIS A 99 -1.30 12.58 12.42
N LEU A 100 -0.66 11.65 13.14
CA LEU A 100 -1.28 10.83 14.21
C LEU A 100 -2.11 11.65 15.21
N SER A 101 -1.64 12.84 15.59
CA SER A 101 -2.34 13.72 16.55
C SER A 101 -3.62 14.36 16.02
N ALA A 102 -3.82 14.36 14.70
CA ALA A 102 -4.96 14.97 14.02
C ALA A 102 -5.91 13.93 13.41
N ALA A 103 -5.56 12.64 13.44
CA ALA A 103 -6.38 11.55 12.94
C ALA A 103 -7.51 11.23 13.92
N ILE A 104 -8.64 10.75 13.39
CA ILE A 104 -9.60 10.00 14.21
C ILE A 104 -8.92 8.74 14.81
N PRO A 105 -9.43 8.19 15.93
CA PRO A 105 -8.96 6.90 16.41
C PRO A 105 -9.09 5.85 15.30
N CYS A 106 -8.01 5.11 15.04
CA CYS A 106 -7.98 4.17 13.90
C CYS A 106 -9.12 3.14 13.96
N GLY A 107 -9.46 2.65 15.16
CA GLY A 107 -10.58 1.72 15.37
C GLY A 107 -11.97 2.30 15.03
N ASP A 108 -12.11 3.62 14.97
CA ASP A 108 -13.35 4.29 14.56
C ASP A 108 -13.48 4.40 13.03
N SER A 109 -12.41 4.10 12.27
CA SER A 109 -12.40 4.21 10.81
C SER A 109 -13.54 3.47 10.11
N PRO A 110 -13.93 2.24 10.50
CA PRO A 110 -15.06 1.54 9.88
C PRO A 110 -16.38 2.33 9.92
N ASN A 111 -16.58 3.16 10.94
CA ASN A 111 -17.77 4.02 11.05
C ASN A 111 -17.85 5.09 9.94
N PHE A 112 -16.74 5.34 9.25
CA PHE A 112 -16.62 6.31 8.17
C PHE A 112 -16.44 5.66 6.79
N TYR A 113 -16.53 4.33 6.64
CA TYR A 113 -16.41 3.67 5.33
C TYR A 113 -17.46 4.14 4.33
N PHE A 114 -18.62 4.61 4.80
CA PHE A 114 -19.63 5.24 3.95
C PHE A 114 -19.08 6.43 3.15
N ARG A 115 -18.00 7.10 3.61
CA ARG A 115 -17.35 8.17 2.86
C ARG A 115 -16.85 7.71 1.49
N SER A 116 -16.53 6.42 1.33
CA SER A 116 -16.06 5.84 0.07
C SER A 116 -17.13 5.87 -1.02
N SER A 117 -18.41 5.87 -0.65
CA SER A 117 -19.50 5.96 -1.63
C SER A 117 -19.53 7.27 -2.40
N ALA A 118 -18.84 8.32 -1.91
CA ALA A 118 -18.72 9.60 -2.62
C ALA A 118 -17.97 9.47 -3.96
N PHE A 119 -17.24 8.37 -4.17
CA PHE A 119 -16.41 8.17 -5.35
C PHE A 119 -17.12 7.48 -6.53
N GLY A 120 -18.39 7.12 -6.38
CA GLY A 120 -19.24 6.54 -7.43
C GLY A 120 -19.44 5.02 -7.34
N LEU A 121 -20.44 4.50 -8.06
CA LEU A 121 -20.74 3.07 -8.10
C LEU A 121 -19.87 2.33 -9.12
N PRO A 122 -19.56 1.05 -8.89
CA PRO A 122 -18.79 0.22 -9.82
C PRO A 122 -19.26 0.26 -11.27
N HIS A 123 -20.58 0.32 -11.50
CA HIS A 123 -21.16 0.29 -12.85
C HIS A 123 -21.04 1.63 -13.60
N GLU A 124 -20.70 2.73 -12.91
CA GLU A 124 -20.51 4.05 -13.53
C GLU A 124 -19.08 4.26 -14.04
N LYS A 125 -18.17 3.32 -13.74
CA LYS A 125 -16.73 3.40 -14.06
C LYS A 125 -16.24 2.31 -15.02
N LEU A 126 -17.15 1.50 -15.55
CA LEU A 126 -16.87 0.43 -16.51
C LEU A 126 -17.20 0.86 -17.93
#